data_AF-A0A9W4VM83-F1
#
_entry.id   AF-A0A9W4VM83-F1
#
_cell.length_a   1.000
_cell.length_b   1.000
_cell.length_c   1.000
_cell.angle_alpha   90.00
_cell.angle_beta   90.00
_cell.angle_gamma   90.00
#
_symmetry.space_group_name_H-M   'P 1'
#
loop_
_entity.id
_entity.type
_entity.pdbx_description
1 polymer ?
#
loop_
_entity_poly.entity_id
_entity_poly.type
_entity_poly.pdbx_seq_one_letter_code
_entity_poly.pdbx_strand_id
1 'polypeptide(L)'
;MQYRNLLFPLSIPSLLSSVILSHTNAVAGQKITAAYIEPPMIAIPAGDFYMGSDRGQDNEKPAHKVLMPAFQMAKYEVTIAEFRKFIEATHYQAPQECTHRIGDKWFGSGKSDGSWDNNIYAHSEFHPVVCITRKDAIAYAKWLSQQSGKQYRLPTEAEWEYALRGGTYTRYFYGDEPLSGKSCEYANLSDVYALHESPKQYDASYKSGYTIEPCNDHELTTSVVGLYKANPFGIHDMIGNVVERLADCYQNSYHDAPTDGSAVTKEQCDTYVARGGSWHWEAHRSSQRMPIGDNFVAALEGFRLVQDTQGQALPNQQGNQTFVKLLTHAQEHAKKDWRKTNIQYPTTPKGLEVVSSSHEAVTLQWQYPITNQKVSFNVYRQDPITLTQQHIASNLKQPTFTDPKPLERNMRYAVSAILSNTESIASDFVDSGISTIHQLPAKIEGEAFSSAPNIQVSLSGWEEKDDRVFAALSKHSAHYTVNVPTSNMYKLQARVFHPGSTQHLEFWLGDKLLTKAELTGERSWQTIDNIFIDLPKGQHQLSVKGQAPLMALNWFIISTL
;
A
#
# COMPACT_ATOMS: atom_id res chain seq x y z
N MET A 1 40.40 73.12 -22.47
CA MET A 1 41.48 73.24 -23.48
C MET A 1 41.35 72.06 -24.44
N GLN A 2 41.30 72.39 -25.73
CA GLN A 2 41.23 71.56 -26.95
C GLN A 2 39.93 70.79 -27.30
N TYR A 3 39.23 71.43 -28.25
CA TYR A 3 38.20 70.96 -29.19
C TYR A 3 38.78 70.13 -30.35
N ARG A 4 37.95 69.27 -30.96
CA ARG A 4 37.66 69.12 -32.43
C ARG A 4 37.13 67.70 -32.71
N ASN A 5 35.92 67.46 -33.22
CA ASN A 5 35.27 67.78 -34.50
C ASN A 5 35.08 66.50 -35.35
N LEU A 6 33.80 66.16 -35.56
CA LEU A 6 33.14 65.77 -36.83
C LEU A 6 33.89 64.90 -37.85
N LEU A 7 33.25 63.82 -38.29
CA LEU A 7 32.68 63.64 -39.66
C LEU A 7 32.22 62.19 -39.91
N PHE A 8 31.01 62.03 -40.46
CA PHE A 8 30.55 60.81 -41.15
C PHE A 8 31.19 60.70 -42.55
N PRO A 9 31.20 59.50 -43.15
CA PRO A 9 30.52 59.38 -44.45
C PRO A 9 29.72 58.08 -44.68
N LEU A 10 28.84 58.20 -45.69
CA LEU A 10 28.02 57.21 -46.43
C LEU A 10 28.88 56.03 -47.00
N SER A 11 28.41 54.84 -47.46
CA SER A 11 27.19 54.43 -48.20
C SER A 11 27.18 52.89 -48.48
N ILE A 12 26.00 52.22 -48.35
CA ILE A 12 25.23 51.35 -49.33
C ILE A 12 25.96 50.15 -50.05
N PRO A 13 25.33 48.98 -50.43
CA PRO A 13 24.24 48.13 -49.87
C PRO A 13 24.49 46.58 -49.96
N SER A 14 23.45 45.81 -49.57
CA SER A 14 22.98 44.53 -50.14
C SER A 14 23.59 43.19 -49.66
N LEU A 15 22.76 42.34 -49.05
CA LEU A 15 22.08 41.21 -49.74
C LEU A 15 21.27 40.37 -48.73
N LEU A 16 19.99 40.17 -49.10
CA LEU A 16 19.10 39.03 -48.84
C LEU A 16 19.53 37.98 -47.80
N SER A 17 18.64 37.67 -46.85
CA SER A 17 17.92 36.37 -46.83
C SER A 17 16.97 36.22 -45.63
N SER A 18 15.75 35.78 -45.96
CA SER A 18 14.91 34.89 -45.15
C SER A 18 14.29 35.41 -43.85
N VAL A 19 13.07 35.94 -43.97
CA VAL A 19 12.08 35.93 -42.88
C VAL A 19 11.75 34.48 -42.57
N ILE A 20 12.35 33.92 -41.51
CA ILE A 20 11.80 32.74 -40.85
C ILE A 20 10.72 33.26 -39.91
N LEU A 21 9.45 33.09 -40.32
CA LEU A 21 8.31 33.18 -39.42
C LEU A 21 8.47 32.09 -38.35
N SER A 22 9.15 32.43 -37.26
CA SER A 22 9.11 31.63 -36.04
C SER A 22 7.68 31.63 -35.52
N HIS A 23 6.96 30.54 -35.79
CA HIS A 23 5.74 30.22 -35.07
C HIS A 23 6.14 29.82 -33.65
N THR A 24 6.39 30.81 -32.82
CA THR A 24 6.41 30.61 -31.37
C THR A 24 4.97 30.28 -30.97
N ASN A 25 4.70 29.00 -30.72
CA ASN A 25 3.42 28.52 -30.24
C ASN A 25 3.10 29.20 -28.89
N ALA A 26 2.20 30.18 -28.94
CA ALA A 26 1.59 30.80 -27.79
C ALA A 26 0.67 29.77 -27.09
N VAL A 27 1.20 29.02 -26.12
CA VAL A 27 0.40 28.22 -25.17
C VAL A 27 0.47 28.80 -23.75
N ALA A 28 1.35 29.78 -23.51
CA ALA A 28 1.36 30.55 -22.27
C ALA A 28 0.16 31.52 -22.26
N GLY A 29 -0.98 31.08 -21.73
CA GLY A 29 -2.14 31.96 -21.47
C GLY A 29 -3.53 31.40 -21.76
N GLN A 30 -3.68 30.17 -22.29
CA GLN A 30 -5.02 29.58 -22.49
C GLN A 30 -5.64 29.15 -21.16
N LYS A 31 -6.61 29.92 -20.66
CA LYS A 31 -7.48 29.52 -19.54
C LYS A 31 -8.75 28.85 -20.07
N ILE A 32 -9.32 27.93 -19.28
CA ILE A 32 -10.63 27.35 -19.58
C ILE A 32 -11.71 28.39 -19.26
N THR A 33 -12.29 28.99 -20.31
CA THR A 33 -13.33 30.02 -20.22
C THR A 33 -14.75 29.47 -20.20
N ALA A 34 -14.92 28.16 -20.41
CA ALA A 34 -16.23 27.51 -20.37
C ALA A 34 -16.87 27.62 -18.97
N ALA A 35 -18.19 27.75 -18.94
CA ALA A 35 -18.98 27.84 -17.70
C ALA A 35 -18.94 26.54 -16.87
N TYR A 36 -18.79 25.41 -17.55
CA TYR A 36 -18.56 24.09 -16.97
C TYR A 36 -17.64 23.28 -17.88
N ILE A 37 -17.09 22.19 -17.35
CA ILE A 37 -16.23 21.26 -18.07
C ILE A 37 -16.95 19.90 -18.08
N GLU A 38 -17.27 19.39 -19.26
CA GLU A 38 -17.69 18.00 -19.40
C GLU A 38 -16.46 17.10 -19.51
N PRO A 39 -16.35 16.06 -18.67
CA PRO A 39 -15.22 15.15 -18.69
C PRO A 39 -15.24 14.30 -19.97
N PRO A 40 -14.07 13.82 -20.44
CA PRO A 40 -14.02 12.73 -21.41
C PRO A 40 -14.65 11.47 -20.81
N MET A 41 -15.55 10.82 -21.56
CA MET A 41 -16.30 9.64 -21.10
C MET A 41 -15.96 8.41 -21.95
N ILE A 42 -15.82 7.27 -21.28
CA ILE A 42 -15.61 5.96 -21.88
C ILE A 42 -16.92 5.18 -21.89
N ALA A 43 -17.24 4.57 -23.03
CA ALA A 43 -18.34 3.64 -23.19
C ALA A 43 -18.01 2.32 -22.50
N ILE A 44 -18.83 1.94 -21.53
CA ILE A 44 -18.72 0.67 -20.84
C ILE A 44 -19.81 -0.26 -21.38
N PRO A 45 -19.45 -1.39 -22.01
CA PRO A 45 -20.42 -2.27 -22.64
C PRO A 45 -21.30 -2.94 -21.59
N ALA A 46 -22.50 -3.33 -22.00
CA ALA A 46 -23.29 -4.25 -21.20
C ALA A 46 -22.59 -5.62 -21.13
N GLY A 47 -22.74 -6.32 -20.02
CA GLY A 47 -22.17 -7.64 -19.84
C GLY A 47 -22.49 -8.23 -18.48
N ASP A 48 -21.80 -9.31 -18.14
CA ASP A 48 -21.84 -9.85 -16.79
C ASP A 48 -20.42 -10.11 -16.29
N PHE A 49 -20.26 -10.09 -14.97
CA PHE A 49 -18.99 -10.39 -14.33
C PHE A 49 -19.20 -10.95 -12.93
N TYR A 50 -18.13 -11.50 -12.35
CA TYR A 50 -18.10 -11.89 -10.94
C TYR A 50 -17.52 -10.74 -10.12
N MET A 51 -18.36 -10.16 -9.27
CA MET A 51 -17.99 -9.13 -8.30
C MET A 51 -17.51 -9.78 -7.01
N GLY A 52 -16.44 -9.23 -6.41
CA GLY A 52 -15.84 -9.77 -5.18
C GLY A 52 -14.82 -10.88 -5.43
N SER A 53 -14.47 -11.60 -4.37
CA SER A 53 -13.49 -12.69 -4.40
C SER A 53 -13.64 -13.65 -3.21
N ASP A 54 -13.85 -14.94 -3.49
CA ASP A 54 -13.87 -15.99 -2.45
C ASP A 54 -12.50 -16.21 -1.79
N ARG A 55 -11.42 -15.69 -2.39
CA ARG A 55 -10.06 -15.71 -1.87
C ARG A 55 -9.67 -14.39 -1.19
N GLY A 56 -10.58 -13.41 -1.17
CA GLY A 56 -10.38 -12.10 -0.56
C GLY A 56 -10.66 -12.07 0.95
N GLN A 57 -10.76 -10.86 1.48
CA GLN A 57 -11.23 -10.62 2.85
C GLN A 57 -12.74 -10.92 2.96
N ASP A 58 -13.26 -11.08 4.17
CA ASP A 58 -14.66 -11.47 4.38
C ASP A 58 -15.66 -10.44 3.82
N ASN A 59 -15.28 -9.16 3.80
CA ASN A 59 -16.05 -8.08 3.18
C ASN A 59 -16.04 -8.08 1.64
N GLU A 60 -15.24 -8.94 1.02
CA GLU A 60 -15.17 -9.16 -0.43
C GLU A 60 -15.92 -10.43 -0.87
N LYS A 61 -16.49 -11.17 0.08
CA LYS A 61 -17.18 -12.44 -0.13
C LYS A 61 -18.71 -12.30 -0.01
N PRO A 62 -19.48 -13.19 -0.64
CA PRO A 62 -19.04 -14.15 -1.65
C PRO A 62 -18.76 -13.47 -3.00
N ALA A 63 -17.92 -14.11 -3.82
CA ALA A 63 -17.90 -13.79 -5.24
C ALA A 63 -19.27 -14.12 -5.86
N HIS A 64 -19.89 -13.18 -6.56
CA HIS A 64 -21.25 -13.34 -7.07
C HIS A 64 -21.39 -12.71 -8.46
N LYS A 65 -22.31 -13.26 -9.26
CA LYS A 65 -22.55 -12.79 -10.63
C LYS A 65 -23.39 -11.51 -10.61
N VAL A 66 -22.96 -10.49 -11.33
CA VAL A 66 -23.68 -9.22 -11.52
C VAL A 66 -23.89 -8.97 -13.01
N LEU A 67 -25.12 -8.63 -13.39
CA LEU A 67 -25.48 -8.18 -14.73
C LEU A 67 -25.32 -6.66 -14.81
N MET A 68 -24.49 -6.21 -15.74
CA MET A 68 -24.20 -4.80 -15.95
C MET A 68 -24.88 -4.31 -17.22
N PRO A 69 -25.80 -3.33 -17.13
CA PRO A 69 -26.25 -2.60 -18.31
C PRO A 69 -25.09 -1.77 -18.88
N ALA A 70 -25.20 -1.35 -20.14
CA ALA A 70 -24.23 -0.42 -20.70
C ALA A 70 -24.37 0.95 -20.03
N PHE A 71 -23.25 1.63 -19.79
CA PHE A 71 -23.20 2.97 -19.21
C PHE A 71 -21.96 3.72 -19.70
N GLN A 72 -21.74 4.95 -19.24
CA GLN A 72 -20.48 5.65 -19.47
C GLN A 72 -19.80 6.02 -18.17
N MET A 73 -18.48 5.88 -18.12
CA MET A 73 -17.65 6.28 -16.98
C MET A 73 -16.64 7.35 -17.40
N ALA A 74 -16.41 8.33 -16.53
CA ALA A 74 -15.37 9.32 -16.74
C ALA A 74 -14.02 8.63 -16.92
N LYS A 75 -13.28 9.04 -17.95
CA LYS A 75 -11.97 8.47 -18.29
C LYS A 75 -10.95 8.64 -17.17
N TYR A 76 -11.11 9.68 -16.38
CA TYR A 76 -10.23 10.13 -15.32
C TYR A 76 -11.03 10.44 -14.05
N GLU A 77 -10.34 10.53 -12.92
CA GLU A 77 -10.86 11.15 -11.70
C GLU A 77 -11.20 12.64 -11.97
N VAL A 78 -12.18 13.18 -11.24
CA VAL A 78 -12.55 14.60 -11.38
C VAL A 78 -11.39 15.47 -10.93
N THR A 79 -10.98 16.43 -11.76
CA THR A 79 -9.83 17.28 -11.44
C THR A 79 -10.20 18.54 -10.65
N ILE A 80 -9.19 19.18 -10.07
CA ILE A 80 -9.35 20.50 -9.41
C ILE A 80 -9.94 21.53 -10.40
N ALA A 81 -9.50 21.55 -11.66
CA ALA A 81 -10.03 22.46 -12.69
C ALA A 81 -11.54 22.30 -12.90
N GLU A 82 -12.02 21.04 -12.92
CA GLU A 82 -13.42 20.70 -13.10
C GLU A 82 -14.25 21.10 -11.88
N PHE A 83 -13.79 20.72 -10.68
CA PHE A 83 -14.46 21.05 -9.42
C PHE A 83 -14.47 22.56 -9.15
N ARG A 84 -13.42 23.29 -9.54
CA ARG A 84 -13.35 24.75 -9.43
C ARG A 84 -14.50 25.44 -10.18
N LYS A 85 -14.89 24.94 -11.35
CA LYS A 85 -16.04 25.49 -12.09
C LYS A 85 -17.34 25.39 -11.32
N PHE A 86 -17.53 24.29 -10.60
CA PHE A 86 -18.69 24.12 -9.71
C PHE A 86 -18.68 25.14 -8.58
N ILE A 87 -17.53 25.30 -7.89
CA ILE A 87 -17.42 26.25 -6.78
C ILE A 87 -17.61 27.69 -7.25
N GLU A 88 -16.98 28.08 -8.37
CA GLU A 88 -17.11 29.42 -8.96
C GLU A 88 -18.55 29.72 -9.38
N ALA A 89 -19.27 28.75 -9.97
CA ALA A 89 -20.61 28.97 -10.48
C ALA A 89 -21.70 28.97 -9.39
N THR A 90 -21.48 28.25 -8.29
CA THR A 90 -22.52 28.00 -7.28
C THR A 90 -22.26 28.65 -5.93
N HIS A 91 -21.03 29.11 -5.68
CA HIS A 91 -20.55 29.51 -4.36
C HIS A 91 -20.76 28.43 -3.28
N TYR A 92 -20.74 27.16 -3.68
CA TYR A 92 -20.89 26.03 -2.79
C TYR A 92 -19.77 26.02 -1.73
N GLN A 93 -20.14 25.73 -0.49
CA GLN A 93 -19.24 25.75 0.66
C GLN A 93 -18.59 24.37 0.85
N ALA A 94 -17.53 24.10 0.10
CA ALA A 94 -16.71 22.90 0.30
C ALA A 94 -15.87 23.00 1.59
N PRO A 95 -15.42 21.87 2.16
CA PRO A 95 -14.54 21.86 3.33
C PRO A 95 -13.30 22.75 3.12
N GLN A 96 -13.00 23.56 4.13
CA GLN A 96 -11.82 24.44 4.15
C GLN A 96 -10.64 23.84 4.92
N GLU A 97 -10.87 22.71 5.58
CA GLU A 97 -9.88 21.92 6.33
C GLU A 97 -10.10 20.44 5.99
N CYS A 98 -9.03 19.69 5.78
CA CYS A 98 -9.04 18.24 5.55
C CYS A 98 -7.79 17.61 6.16
N THR A 99 -7.85 16.34 6.59
CA THR A 99 -6.68 15.55 7.03
C THR A 99 -5.67 15.48 5.90
N HIS A 100 -4.65 16.32 5.99
CA HIS A 100 -3.77 16.65 4.88
C HIS A 100 -2.31 16.43 5.27
N ARG A 101 -1.82 17.06 6.35
CA ARG A 101 -0.40 16.96 6.71
C ARG A 101 0.05 15.53 7.03
N ILE A 102 1.08 15.09 6.31
CA ILE A 102 1.86 13.88 6.61
C ILE A 102 3.11 14.23 7.44
N GLY A 103 3.61 13.24 8.19
CA GLY A 103 4.86 13.31 8.96
C GLY A 103 5.32 11.90 9.35
N ASP A 104 6.04 11.77 10.46
CA ASP A 104 6.70 10.51 10.88
C ASP A 104 5.74 9.32 11.09
N LYS A 105 4.45 9.61 11.31
CA LYS A 105 3.35 8.64 11.45
C LYS A 105 2.38 8.66 10.26
N TRP A 106 2.81 9.20 9.12
CA TRP A 106 1.95 9.51 7.99
C TRP A 106 0.79 10.43 8.40
N PHE A 107 -0.40 10.21 7.86
CA PHE A 107 -1.61 10.95 8.26
C PHE A 107 -1.97 10.61 9.71
N GLY A 108 -2.10 11.60 10.61
CA GLY A 108 -2.48 11.26 11.99
C GLY A 108 -2.35 12.27 13.12
N SER A 109 -2.20 13.59 12.89
CA SER A 109 -2.21 14.54 14.01
C SER A 109 -2.85 15.90 13.69
N GLY A 110 -3.96 16.20 14.38
CA GLY A 110 -4.53 17.55 14.54
C GLY A 110 -5.33 18.10 13.37
N LYS A 111 -5.95 19.28 13.59
CA LYS A 111 -6.54 20.09 12.52
C LYS A 111 -5.47 20.41 11.48
N SER A 112 -5.81 20.23 10.23
CA SER A 112 -4.89 20.30 9.10
C SER A 112 -5.36 21.35 8.10
N ASP A 113 -4.38 21.98 7.48
CA ASP A 113 -4.45 23.25 6.74
C ASP A 113 -4.69 23.09 5.24
N GLY A 114 -5.11 21.90 4.80
CA GLY A 114 -5.43 21.63 3.41
C GLY A 114 -6.91 21.86 3.10
N SER A 115 -7.20 22.30 1.88
CA SER A 115 -8.54 22.31 1.27
C SER A 115 -8.47 21.72 -0.14
N TRP A 116 -9.62 21.57 -0.78
CA TRP A 116 -9.71 21.07 -2.16
C TRP A 116 -8.90 21.90 -3.19
N ASP A 117 -8.68 23.20 -2.92
CA ASP A 117 -7.93 24.13 -3.76
C ASP A 117 -6.63 24.66 -3.16
N ASN A 118 -6.33 24.27 -1.92
CA ASN A 118 -5.07 24.54 -1.24
C ASN A 118 -4.53 23.25 -0.64
N ASN A 119 -3.93 22.41 -1.48
CA ASN A 119 -3.35 21.13 -1.09
C ASN A 119 -1.90 21.06 -1.58
N ILE A 120 -0.96 20.79 -0.67
CA ILE A 120 0.48 20.76 -0.97
C ILE A 120 0.91 19.50 -1.74
N TYR A 121 0.01 18.56 -1.97
CA TYR A 121 0.22 17.35 -2.77
C TYR A 121 -0.34 17.48 -4.19
N ALA A 122 -1.08 18.55 -4.47
CA ALA A 122 -1.61 18.83 -5.79
C ALA A 122 -0.99 20.11 -6.36
N HIS A 123 -0.09 19.96 -7.34
CA HIS A 123 0.68 21.07 -7.90
C HIS A 123 0.15 21.57 -9.25
N SER A 124 -0.98 21.02 -9.70
CA SER A 124 -1.60 21.35 -10.98
C SER A 124 -3.11 21.19 -10.88
N GLU A 125 -3.86 22.04 -11.60
CA GLU A 125 -5.32 21.98 -11.72
C GLU A 125 -5.83 20.68 -12.38
N PHE A 126 -4.92 19.87 -12.94
CA PHE A 126 -5.22 18.58 -13.55
C PHE A 126 -4.94 17.37 -12.63
N HIS A 127 -4.61 17.61 -11.37
CA HIS A 127 -4.61 16.58 -10.33
C HIS A 127 -6.06 16.30 -9.90
N PRO A 128 -6.35 15.09 -9.38
CA PRO A 128 -7.67 14.77 -8.84
C PRO A 128 -8.02 15.73 -7.69
N VAL A 129 -9.28 16.15 -7.63
CA VAL A 129 -9.78 16.90 -6.47
C VAL A 129 -9.90 15.95 -5.28
N VAL A 130 -9.36 16.38 -4.14
CA VAL A 130 -9.44 15.69 -2.85
C VAL A 130 -9.91 16.68 -1.78
N CYS A 131 -9.87 16.31 -0.50
CA CYS A 131 -10.30 17.20 0.58
C CYS A 131 -11.77 17.61 0.47
N ILE A 132 -12.60 16.65 0.03
CA ILE A 132 -14.04 16.78 -0.12
C ILE A 132 -14.76 15.61 0.57
N THR A 133 -16.03 15.82 0.90
CA THR A 133 -16.94 14.78 1.35
C THR A 133 -17.62 14.09 0.15
N ARG A 134 -18.28 12.96 0.41
CA ARG A 134 -19.16 12.33 -0.59
C ARG A 134 -20.33 13.23 -0.99
N LYS A 135 -20.85 14.05 -0.07
CA LYS A 135 -21.94 15.00 -0.35
C LYS A 135 -21.51 16.07 -1.36
N ASP A 136 -20.28 16.56 -1.26
CA ASP A 136 -19.71 17.53 -2.20
C ASP A 136 -19.59 16.94 -3.61
N ALA A 137 -19.14 15.68 -3.70
CA ALA A 137 -19.06 14.96 -4.97
C ALA A 137 -20.44 14.74 -5.62
N ILE A 138 -21.46 14.42 -4.82
CA ILE A 138 -22.86 14.32 -5.29
C ILE A 138 -23.40 15.69 -5.73
N ALA A 139 -23.11 16.75 -4.97
CA ALA A 139 -23.53 18.11 -5.32
C ALA A 139 -22.90 18.56 -6.65
N TYR A 140 -21.62 18.28 -6.85
CA TYR A 140 -20.92 18.49 -8.11
C TYR A 140 -21.58 17.72 -9.26
N ALA A 141 -21.85 16.41 -9.10
CA ALA A 141 -22.48 15.59 -10.13
C ALA A 141 -23.88 16.12 -10.51
N LYS A 142 -24.68 16.52 -9.52
CA LYS A 142 -26.00 17.13 -9.72
C LYS A 142 -25.91 18.46 -10.46
N TRP A 143 -24.96 19.32 -10.08
CA TRP A 143 -24.74 20.59 -10.77
C TRP A 143 -24.33 20.37 -12.23
N LEU A 144 -23.35 19.49 -12.51
CA LEU A 144 -22.93 19.19 -13.87
C LEU A 144 -24.08 18.61 -14.70
N SER A 145 -24.95 17.81 -14.07
CA SER A 145 -26.14 17.29 -14.73
C SER A 145 -27.10 18.40 -15.19
N GLN A 146 -27.31 19.41 -14.34
CA GLN A 146 -28.12 20.57 -14.68
C GLN A 146 -27.51 21.42 -15.79
N GLN A 147 -26.19 21.57 -15.80
CA GLN A 147 -25.49 22.39 -16.80
C GLN A 147 -25.45 21.73 -18.19
N SER A 148 -25.27 20.41 -18.23
CA SER A 148 -25.09 19.64 -19.48
C SER A 148 -26.38 19.05 -20.04
N GLY A 149 -27.43 18.90 -19.21
CA GLY A 149 -28.63 18.15 -19.56
C GLY A 149 -28.44 16.63 -19.57
N LYS A 150 -27.26 16.12 -19.20
CA LYS A 150 -26.96 14.68 -19.04
C LYS A 150 -27.08 14.29 -17.57
N GLN A 151 -27.40 13.03 -17.28
CA GLN A 151 -27.51 12.56 -15.90
C GLN A 151 -26.18 12.01 -15.40
N TYR A 152 -25.45 12.80 -14.61
CA TYR A 152 -24.21 12.40 -13.95
C TYR A 152 -24.44 12.04 -12.48
N ARG A 153 -23.72 11.01 -12.02
CA ARG A 153 -23.74 10.56 -10.62
C ARG A 153 -22.42 9.90 -10.26
N LEU A 154 -22.27 9.55 -8.97
CA LEU A 154 -21.21 8.64 -8.55
C LEU A 154 -21.47 7.23 -9.11
N PRO A 155 -20.42 6.48 -9.45
CA PRO A 155 -20.53 5.06 -9.81
C PRO A 155 -21.13 4.26 -8.66
N THR A 156 -21.93 3.25 -8.98
CA THR A 156 -22.18 2.17 -8.03
C THR A 156 -20.91 1.36 -7.84
N GLU A 157 -20.85 0.60 -6.76
CA GLU A 157 -19.71 -0.26 -6.49
C GLU A 157 -19.53 -1.34 -7.57
N ALA A 158 -20.64 -1.91 -8.04
CA ALA A 158 -20.63 -2.87 -9.12
C ALA A 158 -20.13 -2.26 -10.44
N GLU A 159 -20.58 -1.05 -10.78
CA GLU A 159 -20.08 -0.31 -11.95
C GLU A 159 -18.58 -0.06 -11.87
N TRP A 160 -18.10 0.36 -10.69
CA TRP A 160 -16.69 0.66 -10.48
C TRP A 160 -15.82 -0.60 -10.62
N GLU A 161 -16.21 -1.72 -9.99
CA GLU A 161 -15.44 -2.97 -10.10
C GLU A 161 -15.49 -3.56 -11.52
N TYR A 162 -16.65 -3.53 -12.16
CA TYR A 162 -16.80 -3.97 -13.55
C TYR A 162 -15.88 -3.17 -14.49
N ALA A 163 -15.90 -1.84 -14.33
CA ALA A 163 -15.10 -0.94 -15.10
C ALA A 163 -13.61 -1.15 -14.85
N LEU A 164 -13.18 -1.30 -13.58
CA LEU A 164 -11.78 -1.59 -13.21
C LEU A 164 -11.29 -2.88 -13.89
N ARG A 165 -12.08 -3.95 -13.79
CA ARG A 165 -11.70 -5.27 -14.30
C ARG A 165 -11.54 -5.28 -15.82
N GLY A 166 -12.33 -4.52 -16.56
CA GLY A 166 -12.20 -4.45 -18.03
C GLY A 166 -12.28 -5.82 -18.71
N GLY A 167 -13.11 -6.74 -18.18
CA GLY A 167 -13.24 -8.11 -18.67
C GLY A 167 -12.21 -9.12 -18.11
N THR A 168 -11.33 -8.70 -17.19
CA THR A 168 -10.38 -9.60 -16.51
C THR A 168 -10.96 -10.19 -15.22
N TYR A 169 -10.47 -11.38 -14.85
CA TYR A 169 -10.83 -12.08 -13.61
C TYR A 169 -9.66 -12.23 -12.63
N THR A 170 -8.53 -11.63 -12.99
CA THR A 170 -7.29 -11.66 -12.22
C THR A 170 -7.39 -10.80 -10.97
N ARG A 171 -6.44 -10.98 -10.04
CA ARG A 171 -6.35 -10.23 -8.79
C ARG A 171 -6.20 -8.72 -9.02
N TYR A 172 -5.45 -8.34 -10.04
CA TYR A 172 -5.33 -6.98 -10.57
C TYR A 172 -5.72 -7.00 -12.04
N PHE A 173 -6.20 -5.91 -12.62
CA PHE A 173 -6.59 -5.93 -14.04
C PHE A 173 -5.43 -6.21 -15.00
N TYR A 174 -4.18 -6.04 -14.53
CA TYR A 174 -2.96 -6.29 -15.28
C TYR A 174 -2.28 -7.64 -14.94
N GLY A 175 -2.85 -8.46 -14.06
CA GLY A 175 -2.32 -9.79 -13.72
C GLY A 175 -2.57 -10.24 -12.27
N ASP A 176 -2.01 -11.40 -11.90
CA ASP A 176 -2.19 -11.98 -10.56
C ASP A 176 -1.01 -11.77 -9.60
N GLU A 177 0.16 -11.44 -10.14
CA GLU A 177 1.39 -11.33 -9.36
C GLU A 177 1.38 -10.06 -8.50
N PRO A 178 1.36 -10.17 -7.15
CA PRO A 178 1.58 -9.02 -6.29
C PRO A 178 3.03 -8.54 -6.46
N LEU A 179 3.28 -7.24 -6.34
CA LEU A 179 4.63 -6.67 -6.41
C LEU A 179 5.40 -7.08 -7.67
N SER A 180 4.68 -7.16 -8.81
CA SER A 180 5.20 -7.61 -10.10
C SER A 180 6.31 -6.71 -10.68
N GLY A 181 6.59 -5.56 -10.06
CA GLY A 181 7.44 -4.49 -10.59
C GLY A 181 6.84 -3.77 -11.79
N LYS A 182 5.65 -4.17 -12.26
CA LYS A 182 4.91 -3.54 -13.37
C LYS A 182 3.75 -2.68 -12.91
N SER A 183 3.40 -2.71 -11.62
CA SER A 183 2.32 -1.93 -11.01
C SER A 183 2.45 -0.44 -11.33
N CYS A 184 3.66 0.12 -11.25
CA CYS A 184 3.97 1.51 -11.60
C CYS A 184 3.76 1.87 -13.09
N GLU A 185 3.55 0.90 -13.99
CA GLU A 185 3.15 1.20 -15.37
C GLU A 185 1.67 1.60 -15.47
N TYR A 186 0.88 1.23 -14.46
CA TYR A 186 -0.57 1.31 -14.42
C TYR A 186 -1.11 2.25 -13.34
N ALA A 187 -0.28 2.69 -12.40
CA ALA A 187 -0.73 3.36 -11.18
C ALA A 187 0.36 4.22 -10.52
N ASN A 188 -0.09 5.21 -9.75
CA ASN A 188 0.69 5.97 -8.75
C ASN A 188 0.43 5.37 -7.36
N LEU A 189 1.46 4.87 -6.69
CA LEU A 189 1.38 3.97 -5.53
C LEU A 189 2.50 4.26 -4.51
N SER A 190 2.48 3.60 -3.36
CA SER A 190 3.66 3.57 -2.50
C SER A 190 4.74 2.70 -3.12
N ASP A 191 5.80 3.34 -3.61
CA ASP A 191 6.83 2.71 -4.42
C ASP A 191 8.24 3.00 -3.89
N VAL A 192 9.27 2.53 -4.62
CA VAL A 192 10.67 2.73 -4.19
C VAL A 192 11.07 4.21 -4.20
N TYR A 193 10.47 5.03 -5.07
CA TYR A 193 10.77 6.45 -5.13
C TYR A 193 10.20 7.17 -3.91
N ALA A 194 8.94 6.92 -3.57
CA ALA A 194 8.29 7.42 -2.38
C ALA A 194 9.02 6.96 -1.11
N LEU A 195 9.49 5.71 -1.05
CA LEU A 195 10.28 5.19 0.07
C LEU A 195 11.51 6.07 0.39
N HIS A 196 12.22 6.53 -0.64
CA HIS A 196 13.47 7.27 -0.48
C HIS A 196 13.30 8.80 -0.43
N GLU A 197 12.28 9.36 -1.08
CA GLU A 197 12.10 10.82 -1.17
C GLU A 197 11.12 11.38 -0.12
N SER A 198 10.12 10.61 0.32
CA SER A 198 9.14 11.10 1.31
C SER A 198 9.76 11.52 2.66
N PRO A 199 10.80 10.84 3.20
CA PRO A 199 11.43 11.29 4.44
C PRO A 199 12.18 12.62 4.26
N LYS A 200 12.74 12.87 3.06
CA LYS A 200 13.52 14.07 2.77
C LYS A 200 12.63 15.29 2.60
N GLN A 201 11.46 15.12 1.99
CA GLN A 201 10.57 16.22 1.65
C GLN A 201 9.52 16.49 2.72
N TYR A 202 9.06 15.46 3.43
CA TYR A 202 7.90 15.55 4.31
C TYR A 202 8.10 14.93 5.70
N ASP A 203 9.31 14.47 6.04
CA ASP A 203 9.58 13.70 7.27
C ASP A 203 8.64 12.48 7.42
N ALA A 204 8.13 11.96 6.30
CA ALA A 204 7.24 10.81 6.25
C ALA A 204 8.04 9.57 5.88
N SER A 205 8.14 8.62 6.80
CA SER A 205 8.91 7.38 6.60
C SER A 205 8.00 6.17 6.54
N TYR A 206 8.16 5.34 5.52
CA TYR A 206 7.54 4.01 5.47
C TYR A 206 8.26 3.09 6.47
N LYS A 207 7.60 2.84 7.61
CA LYS A 207 8.08 1.96 8.68
C LYS A 207 7.68 0.50 8.41
N SER A 208 8.09 -0.42 9.27
CA SER A 208 7.69 -1.83 9.18
C SER A 208 6.16 -1.96 9.15
N GLY A 209 5.63 -2.74 8.19
CA GLY A 209 4.19 -2.98 8.00
C GLY A 209 3.59 -2.35 6.74
N TYR A 210 4.29 -1.41 6.09
CA TYR A 210 3.88 -0.89 4.79
C TYR A 210 4.38 -1.78 3.65
N THR A 211 3.56 -1.93 2.62
CA THR A 211 3.93 -2.64 1.39
C THR A 211 4.42 -1.63 0.37
N ILE A 212 5.63 -1.84 -0.17
CA ILE A 212 6.22 -0.93 -1.15
C ILE A 212 6.37 -1.66 -2.49
N GLU A 213 5.89 -1.05 -3.56
CA GLU A 213 6.02 -1.58 -4.91
C GLU A 213 7.50 -1.52 -5.35
N PRO A 214 8.08 -2.63 -5.86
CA PRO A 214 9.48 -2.69 -6.30
C PRO A 214 9.68 -2.04 -7.69
N CYS A 215 9.09 -0.87 -7.91
CA CYS A 215 9.16 -0.09 -9.14
C CYS A 215 9.16 1.40 -8.82
N ASN A 216 9.37 2.23 -9.85
CA ASN A 216 9.35 3.68 -9.76
C ASN A 216 8.23 4.23 -10.66
N ASP A 217 7.20 4.83 -10.07
CA ASP A 217 6.08 5.51 -10.75
C ASP A 217 6.34 7.01 -10.99
N HIS A 218 7.47 7.51 -10.48
CA HIS A 218 8.01 8.87 -10.60
C HIS A 218 7.26 9.96 -9.84
N GLU A 219 6.27 9.62 -9.02
CA GLU A 219 5.44 10.58 -8.30
C GLU A 219 5.57 10.35 -6.79
N LEU A 220 5.71 11.44 -6.04
CA LEU A 220 5.81 11.33 -4.58
C LEU A 220 4.43 11.38 -3.90
N THR A 221 3.47 12.02 -4.57
CA THR A 221 2.12 12.30 -4.07
C THR A 221 1.14 12.20 -5.23
N THR A 222 -0.06 12.81 -5.16
CA THR A 222 -1.02 12.75 -6.29
C THR A 222 -0.37 13.18 -7.60
N SER A 223 -0.84 12.60 -8.70
CA SER A 223 -0.33 12.86 -10.04
C SER A 223 -1.39 13.50 -10.93
N VAL A 224 -0.96 14.15 -12.02
CA VAL A 224 -1.87 14.55 -13.10
C VAL A 224 -2.63 13.30 -13.57
N VAL A 225 -3.96 13.41 -13.73
CA VAL A 225 -4.77 12.27 -14.15
C VAL A 225 -4.33 11.75 -15.54
N GLY A 226 -4.37 10.44 -15.75
CA GLY A 226 -4.12 9.80 -17.03
C GLY A 226 -2.65 9.68 -17.43
N LEU A 227 -1.70 9.75 -16.50
CA LEU A 227 -0.28 9.58 -16.81
C LEU A 227 0.08 8.13 -17.13
N TYR A 228 -0.51 7.18 -16.40
CA TYR A 228 -0.24 5.74 -16.48
C TYR A 228 -1.09 5.06 -17.57
N LYS A 229 -0.79 3.78 -17.85
CA LYS A 229 -1.55 2.99 -18.83
C LYS A 229 -3.00 2.79 -18.35
N ALA A 230 -3.93 2.95 -19.27
CA ALA A 230 -5.32 2.62 -19.03
C ALA A 230 -5.53 1.11 -18.84
N ASN A 231 -6.61 0.75 -18.17
CA ASN A 231 -7.11 -0.61 -18.14
C ASN A 231 -7.72 -1.02 -19.51
N PRO A 232 -8.18 -2.27 -19.69
CA PRO A 232 -8.69 -2.75 -20.99
C PRO A 232 -9.89 -1.98 -21.55
N PHE A 233 -10.68 -1.29 -20.71
CA PHE A 233 -11.77 -0.43 -21.17
C PHE A 233 -11.30 0.99 -21.54
N GLY A 234 -10.05 1.35 -21.28
CA GLY A 234 -9.51 2.67 -21.60
C GLY A 234 -9.69 3.71 -20.49
N ILE A 235 -10.00 3.26 -19.26
CA ILE A 235 -10.10 4.11 -18.07
C ILE A 235 -8.76 4.13 -17.35
N HIS A 236 -8.34 5.30 -16.87
CA HIS A 236 -7.08 5.49 -16.16
C HIS A 236 -7.30 5.63 -14.66
N ASP A 237 -6.20 5.42 -13.91
CA ASP A 237 -6.10 5.69 -12.47
C ASP A 237 -7.17 4.95 -11.66
N MET A 238 -7.61 3.78 -12.12
CA MET A 238 -8.60 2.94 -11.40
C MET A 238 -7.96 2.21 -10.20
N ILE A 239 -6.64 2.32 -10.05
CA ILE A 239 -5.85 1.82 -8.93
C ILE A 239 -4.78 2.88 -8.60
N GLY A 240 -4.60 3.17 -7.31
CA GLY A 240 -3.68 4.22 -6.89
C GLY A 240 -4.20 5.64 -7.19
N ASN A 241 -3.30 6.61 -7.24
CA ASN A 241 -3.57 8.05 -7.26
C ASN A 241 -4.46 8.48 -6.08
N VAL A 242 -5.79 8.44 -6.18
CA VAL A 242 -6.69 8.72 -5.05
C VAL A 242 -7.74 7.63 -4.86
N VAL A 243 -8.14 7.46 -3.61
CA VAL A 243 -9.28 6.61 -3.24
C VAL A 243 -10.55 7.24 -3.81
N GLU A 244 -11.41 6.40 -4.39
CA GLU A 244 -12.63 6.88 -5.03
C GLU A 244 -13.88 6.58 -4.22
N ARG A 245 -14.65 7.63 -3.93
CA ARG A 245 -15.94 7.55 -3.23
C ARG A 245 -17.05 7.08 -4.17
N LEU A 246 -17.82 6.10 -3.73
CA LEU A 246 -18.87 5.45 -4.55
C LEU A 246 -20.28 5.75 -4.01
N ALA A 247 -21.29 5.36 -4.79
CA ALA A 247 -22.69 5.57 -4.43
C ALA A 247 -23.18 4.68 -3.27
N ASP A 248 -22.55 3.53 -3.07
CA ASP A 248 -23.07 2.48 -2.20
C ASP A 248 -22.88 2.74 -0.70
N CYS A 249 -23.90 2.38 0.07
CA CYS A 249 -23.78 2.18 1.50
C CYS A 249 -22.90 0.97 1.79
N TYR A 250 -22.00 1.09 2.77
CA TYR A 250 -21.10 0.01 3.11
C TYR A 250 -21.84 -1.18 3.75
N GLN A 251 -21.40 -2.38 3.41
CA GLN A 251 -21.82 -3.64 4.02
C GLN A 251 -20.62 -4.57 4.20
N ASN A 252 -20.65 -5.38 5.25
CA ASN A 252 -19.55 -6.25 5.66
C ASN A 252 -19.43 -7.54 4.84
N SER A 253 -20.30 -7.76 3.85
CA SER A 253 -20.26 -8.88 2.90
C SER A 253 -21.15 -8.58 1.70
N TYR A 254 -21.07 -9.40 0.65
CA TYR A 254 -21.93 -9.34 -0.54
C TYR A 254 -23.12 -10.31 -0.51
N HIS A 255 -23.43 -10.95 0.63
CA HIS A 255 -24.51 -11.93 0.68
C HIS A 255 -25.85 -11.41 0.15
N ASP A 256 -26.16 -10.15 0.44
CA ASP A 256 -27.39 -9.47 0.05
C ASP A 256 -27.14 -8.34 -0.97
N ALA A 257 -26.02 -8.40 -1.70
CA ALA A 257 -25.69 -7.39 -2.69
C ALA A 257 -26.59 -7.48 -3.94
N PRO A 258 -26.97 -6.34 -4.55
CA PRO A 258 -27.68 -6.34 -5.82
C PRO A 258 -26.89 -7.01 -6.94
N THR A 259 -27.60 -7.72 -7.84
CA THR A 259 -27.00 -8.45 -8.96
C THR A 259 -27.27 -7.79 -10.31
N ASP A 260 -27.76 -6.56 -10.33
CA ASP A 260 -28.17 -5.81 -11.53
C ASP A 260 -27.40 -4.50 -11.73
N GLY A 261 -26.30 -4.33 -10.98
CA GLY A 261 -25.47 -3.14 -11.02
C GLY A 261 -26.01 -1.96 -10.20
N SER A 262 -27.17 -2.07 -9.58
CA SER A 262 -27.72 -1.03 -8.70
C SER A 262 -26.91 -0.88 -7.41
N ALA A 263 -26.94 0.34 -6.84
CA ALA A 263 -26.24 0.62 -5.60
C ALA A 263 -26.96 0.02 -4.39
N VAL A 264 -26.19 -0.45 -3.41
CA VAL A 264 -26.68 -0.76 -2.07
C VAL A 264 -27.16 0.54 -1.40
N THR A 265 -28.43 0.57 -1.01
CA THR A 265 -29.03 1.68 -0.26
C THR A 265 -29.53 1.21 1.10
N LYS A 266 -29.46 2.08 2.10
CA LYS A 266 -29.93 1.84 3.49
C LYS A 266 -30.61 3.11 4.00
N GLU A 267 -31.60 2.96 4.88
CA GLU A 267 -32.25 4.11 5.54
C GLU A 267 -31.24 4.96 6.33
N GLN A 268 -30.32 4.30 7.02
CA GLN A 268 -29.18 4.91 7.72
C GLN A 268 -27.89 4.47 7.05
N CYS A 269 -27.16 5.45 6.50
CA CYS A 269 -25.99 5.22 5.67
C CYS A 269 -24.85 6.16 6.08
N ASP A 270 -24.26 5.88 7.24
CA ASP A 270 -23.19 6.72 7.80
C ASP A 270 -21.80 6.33 7.29
N THR A 271 -21.70 5.19 6.60
CA THR A 271 -20.47 4.65 6.03
C THR A 271 -20.73 4.19 4.60
N TYR A 272 -19.85 4.60 3.70
CA TYR A 272 -19.96 4.34 2.27
C TYR A 272 -18.78 3.51 1.78
N VAL A 273 -18.96 2.93 0.60
CA VAL A 273 -17.88 2.22 -0.08
C VAL A 273 -16.94 3.22 -0.74
N ALA A 274 -15.65 2.96 -0.59
CA ALA A 274 -14.61 3.54 -1.42
C ALA A 274 -13.62 2.46 -1.93
N ARG A 275 -12.96 2.74 -3.05
CA ARG A 275 -12.09 1.77 -3.77
C ARG A 275 -10.89 2.45 -4.43
N GLY A 276 -10.02 1.66 -5.07
CA GLY A 276 -8.87 2.14 -5.86
C GLY A 276 -7.54 2.17 -5.11
N GLY A 277 -7.56 2.52 -3.82
CA GLY A 277 -6.32 2.84 -3.10
C GLY A 277 -5.80 4.22 -3.49
N SER A 278 -4.60 4.61 -3.05
CA SER A 278 -4.03 5.93 -3.35
C SER A 278 -2.53 5.83 -3.59
N TRP A 279 -1.90 6.96 -3.93
CA TRP A 279 -0.44 7.12 -4.02
C TRP A 279 0.31 6.73 -2.72
N HIS A 280 -0.38 6.63 -1.58
CA HIS A 280 0.22 6.27 -0.30
C HIS A 280 0.24 4.75 -0.02
N TRP A 281 -0.47 3.94 -0.81
CA TRP A 281 -0.59 2.50 -0.57
C TRP A 281 -0.16 1.68 -1.78
N GLU A 282 0.06 0.39 -1.55
CA GLU A 282 0.35 -0.56 -2.59
C GLU A 282 -0.83 -0.72 -3.56
N ALA A 283 -0.60 -1.40 -4.68
CA ALA A 283 -1.69 -1.72 -5.59
C ALA A 283 -2.80 -2.48 -4.85
N HIS A 284 -4.01 -1.91 -4.86
CA HIS A 284 -5.19 -2.59 -4.38
C HIS A 284 -5.69 -3.62 -5.42
N ARG A 285 -6.02 -4.82 -4.94
CA ARG A 285 -6.65 -5.86 -5.77
C ARG A 285 -8.03 -5.42 -6.23
N SER A 286 -8.51 -5.96 -7.36
CA SER A 286 -9.78 -5.53 -7.96
C SER A 286 -11.00 -5.68 -7.07
N SER A 287 -11.01 -6.67 -6.18
CA SER A 287 -12.09 -6.90 -5.22
C SER A 287 -11.98 -6.09 -3.93
N GLN A 288 -10.86 -5.37 -3.70
CA GLN A 288 -10.62 -4.66 -2.44
C GLN A 288 -11.51 -3.43 -2.32
N ARG A 289 -12.04 -3.26 -1.10
CA ARG A 289 -13.06 -2.26 -0.75
C ARG A 289 -12.79 -1.76 0.65
N MET A 290 -13.13 -0.49 0.87
CA MET A 290 -12.89 0.18 2.14
C MET A 290 -14.13 0.92 2.61
N PRO A 291 -14.45 0.89 3.91
CA PRO A 291 -15.46 1.76 4.49
C PRO A 291 -14.90 3.17 4.70
N ILE A 292 -15.67 4.20 4.32
CA ILE A 292 -15.36 5.60 4.66
C ILE A 292 -16.59 6.26 5.29
N GLY A 293 -16.38 6.92 6.42
CA GLY A 293 -17.43 7.68 7.11
C GLY A 293 -17.90 8.90 6.31
N ASP A 294 -19.18 9.24 6.40
CA ASP A 294 -19.84 10.30 5.62
C ASP A 294 -19.12 11.67 5.70
N ASN A 295 -18.62 12.01 6.89
CA ASN A 295 -17.99 13.30 7.18
C ASN A 295 -16.45 13.23 7.16
N PHE A 296 -15.86 12.12 6.71
CA PHE A 296 -14.41 11.99 6.62
C PHE A 296 -13.89 12.81 5.44
N VAL A 297 -12.91 13.69 5.68
CA VAL A 297 -12.31 14.57 4.68
C VAL A 297 -10.79 14.49 4.82
N ALA A 298 -10.12 13.91 3.83
CA ALA A 298 -8.67 13.84 3.79
C ALA A 298 -8.12 14.04 2.37
N ALA A 299 -6.79 14.11 2.27
CA ALA A 299 -6.07 14.40 1.03
C ALA A 299 -5.85 13.19 0.12
N LEU A 300 -6.45 12.04 0.45
CA LEU A 300 -6.33 10.79 -0.31
C LEU A 300 -7.62 10.41 -1.05
N GLU A 301 -8.77 11.01 -0.71
CA GLU A 301 -10.06 10.61 -1.28
C GLU A 301 -10.60 11.64 -2.27
N GLY A 302 -10.73 11.21 -3.52
CA GLY A 302 -11.44 11.90 -4.59
C GLY A 302 -12.64 11.09 -5.08
N PHE A 303 -12.95 11.25 -6.37
CA PHE A 303 -14.05 10.54 -7.03
C PHE A 303 -13.95 10.66 -8.55
N ARG A 304 -14.70 9.81 -9.25
CA ARG A 304 -15.03 9.97 -10.66
C ARG A 304 -16.53 9.92 -10.90
N LEU A 305 -16.95 10.27 -12.11
CA LEU A 305 -18.35 10.27 -12.50
C LEU A 305 -18.70 9.07 -13.38
N VAL A 306 -19.97 8.70 -13.33
CA VAL A 306 -20.63 7.97 -14.42
C VAL A 306 -21.76 8.82 -14.97
N GLN A 307 -22.06 8.63 -16.26
CA GLN A 307 -23.26 9.13 -16.89
C GLN A 307 -24.25 7.97 -17.04
N ASP A 308 -25.46 8.15 -16.51
CA ASP A 308 -26.56 7.22 -16.74
C ASP A 308 -27.02 7.32 -18.21
N THR A 309 -27.00 6.18 -18.89
CA THR A 309 -27.43 6.04 -20.28
C THR A 309 -28.73 5.25 -20.42
N GLN A 310 -29.40 4.92 -19.30
CA GLN A 310 -30.58 4.07 -19.26
C GLN A 310 -30.33 2.70 -19.95
N GLY A 311 -29.12 2.18 -19.80
CA GLY A 311 -28.68 0.92 -20.41
C GLY A 311 -28.32 1.01 -21.89
N GLN A 312 -28.31 2.21 -22.49
CA GLN A 312 -27.93 2.39 -23.88
C GLN A 312 -26.40 2.42 -24.04
N ALA A 313 -25.89 1.70 -25.03
CA ALA A 313 -24.49 1.78 -25.43
C ALA A 313 -24.25 3.08 -26.22
N LEU A 314 -23.62 4.06 -25.59
CA LEU A 314 -23.24 5.33 -26.22
C LEU A 314 -21.76 5.31 -26.62
N PRO A 315 -21.33 5.98 -27.70
CA PRO A 315 -19.92 6.06 -28.09
C PRO A 315 -19.11 6.90 -27.09
N ASN A 316 -17.80 6.67 -27.03
CA ASN A 316 -16.87 7.49 -26.23
C ASN A 316 -17.07 8.98 -26.50
N GLN A 317 -17.05 9.79 -25.44
CA GLN A 317 -17.16 11.24 -25.54
C GLN A 317 -15.78 11.86 -25.30
N GLN A 318 -15.39 12.78 -26.18
CA GLN A 318 -14.10 13.48 -26.07
C GLN A 318 -14.08 14.51 -24.92
N GLY A 319 -15.24 14.92 -24.40
CA GLY A 319 -15.33 15.98 -23.39
C GLY A 319 -14.99 17.37 -23.95
N ASN A 320 -14.76 18.33 -23.04
CA ASN A 320 -14.40 19.69 -23.40
C ASN A 320 -13.02 19.74 -24.09
N GLN A 321 -12.97 20.20 -25.34
CA GLN A 321 -11.75 20.17 -26.17
C GLN A 321 -10.60 21.03 -25.62
N THR A 322 -10.91 22.17 -25.02
CA THR A 322 -9.90 23.04 -24.40
C THR A 322 -9.32 22.37 -23.16
N PHE A 323 -10.16 21.76 -22.32
CA PHE A 323 -9.72 20.98 -21.16
C PHE A 323 -8.80 19.83 -21.60
N VAL A 324 -9.20 19.01 -22.58
CA VAL A 324 -8.39 17.89 -23.07
C VAL A 324 -7.04 18.35 -23.60
N LYS A 325 -7.00 19.44 -24.37
CA LYS A 325 -5.74 19.99 -24.88
C LYS A 325 -4.79 20.41 -23.76
N LEU A 326 -5.32 21.09 -22.73
CA LEU A 326 -4.51 21.55 -21.59
C LEU A 326 -4.09 20.39 -20.69
N LEU A 327 -4.95 19.41 -20.47
CA LEU A 327 -4.62 18.17 -19.78
C LEU A 327 -3.48 17.42 -20.49
N THR A 328 -3.55 17.25 -21.81
CA THR A 328 -2.47 16.65 -22.60
C THR A 328 -1.15 17.39 -22.42
N HIS A 329 -1.18 18.72 -22.40
CA HIS A 329 0.02 19.51 -22.15
C HIS A 329 0.58 19.30 -20.73
N ALA A 330 -0.28 19.23 -19.72
CA ALA A 330 0.12 18.93 -18.35
C ALA A 330 0.73 17.52 -18.22
N GLN A 331 0.14 16.53 -18.90
CA GLN A 331 0.66 15.15 -18.95
C GLN A 331 2.02 15.08 -19.65
N GLU A 332 2.20 15.78 -20.78
CA GLU A 332 3.48 15.88 -21.49
C GLU A 332 4.55 16.56 -20.64
N HIS A 333 4.17 17.61 -19.89
CA HIS A 333 5.06 18.31 -18.98
C HIS A 333 5.54 17.39 -17.84
N ALA A 334 4.63 16.70 -17.16
CA ALA A 334 4.96 15.74 -16.11
C ALA A 334 5.89 14.62 -16.63
N LYS A 335 5.56 14.01 -17.78
CA LYS A 335 6.43 13.00 -18.41
C LYS A 335 7.79 13.54 -18.84
N LYS A 336 7.87 14.82 -19.21
CA LYS A 336 9.16 15.48 -19.49
C LYS A 336 9.98 15.62 -18.21
N ASP A 337 9.36 15.95 -17.09
CA ASP A 337 10.04 16.05 -15.80
C ASP A 337 10.52 14.69 -15.30
N TRP A 338 9.72 13.64 -15.44
CA TRP A 338 10.14 12.25 -15.19
C TRP A 338 11.39 11.86 -15.98
N ARG A 339 11.47 12.26 -17.26
CA ARG A 339 12.64 12.00 -18.12
C ARG A 339 13.87 12.83 -17.72
N LYS A 340 13.70 14.01 -17.12
CA LYS A 340 14.81 14.83 -16.64
C LYS A 340 15.42 14.25 -15.36
N THR A 341 14.58 13.77 -14.44
CA THR A 341 15.05 13.19 -13.19
C THR A 341 15.58 11.77 -13.40
N ASN A 342 14.86 10.94 -14.17
CA ASN A 342 15.19 9.58 -14.61
C ASN A 342 15.99 8.76 -13.58
N ILE A 343 15.48 8.74 -12.34
CA ILE A 343 16.12 8.03 -11.23
C ILE A 343 15.87 6.54 -11.42
N GLN A 344 16.95 5.80 -11.65
CA GLN A 344 16.90 4.34 -11.81
C GLN A 344 17.17 3.66 -10.49
N TYR A 345 16.28 2.76 -10.10
CA TYR A 345 16.45 1.91 -8.94
C TYR A 345 16.85 0.50 -9.39
N PRO A 346 17.78 -0.17 -8.68
CA PRO A 346 18.08 -1.56 -8.95
C PRO A 346 16.87 -2.45 -8.63
N THR A 347 16.84 -3.67 -9.17
CA THR A 347 15.82 -4.64 -8.80
C THR A 347 16.05 -5.15 -7.37
N THR A 348 15.02 -5.66 -6.71
CA THR A 348 15.16 -6.33 -5.40
C THR A 348 15.92 -7.64 -5.54
N PRO A 349 16.94 -7.93 -4.70
CA PRO A 349 17.53 -9.26 -4.60
C PRO A 349 16.49 -10.34 -4.30
N LYS A 350 16.64 -11.52 -4.93
CA LYS A 350 15.69 -12.64 -4.78
C LYS A 350 16.39 -13.87 -4.23
N GLY A 351 15.62 -14.80 -3.66
CA GLY A 351 16.14 -16.07 -3.17
C GLY A 351 17.23 -15.91 -2.10
N LEU A 352 17.07 -14.94 -1.20
CA LEU A 352 17.94 -14.82 -0.04
C LEU A 352 17.77 -16.05 0.85
N GLU A 353 18.88 -16.69 1.18
CA GLU A 353 18.91 -17.88 2.02
C GLU A 353 20.11 -17.86 2.98
N VAL A 354 19.97 -18.61 4.08
CA VAL A 354 21.06 -18.90 5.02
C VAL A 354 21.70 -20.23 4.61
N VAL A 355 22.94 -20.16 4.13
CA VAL A 355 23.69 -21.33 3.64
C VAL A 355 24.40 -22.06 4.78
N SER A 356 24.84 -21.31 5.80
CA SER A 356 25.38 -21.87 7.03
C SER A 356 25.06 -20.97 8.22
N SER A 357 24.87 -21.58 9.39
CA SER A 357 24.48 -20.86 10.60
C SER A 357 25.13 -21.48 11.83
N SER A 358 25.74 -20.64 12.65
CA SER A 358 26.38 -20.99 13.93
C SER A 358 26.39 -19.77 14.85
N HIS A 359 26.76 -19.96 16.12
CA HIS A 359 26.93 -18.86 17.07
C HIS A 359 28.17 -17.99 16.75
N GLU A 360 29.09 -18.46 15.90
CA GLU A 360 30.28 -17.71 15.49
C GLU A 360 30.07 -16.93 14.21
N ALA A 361 29.31 -17.49 13.26
CA ALA A 361 29.05 -16.88 11.96
C ALA A 361 27.76 -17.38 11.31
N VAL A 362 27.14 -16.51 10.50
CA VAL A 362 26.02 -16.83 9.62
C VAL A 362 26.38 -16.42 8.19
N THR A 363 26.34 -17.38 7.25
CA THR A 363 26.60 -17.11 5.83
C THR A 363 25.29 -17.05 5.05
N LEU A 364 25.11 -15.94 4.34
CA LEU A 364 24.00 -15.62 3.47
C LEU A 364 24.41 -15.77 2.01
N GLN A 365 23.45 -16.16 1.18
CA GLN A 365 23.56 -16.14 -0.27
C GLN A 365 22.24 -15.67 -0.87
N TRP A 366 22.29 -15.00 -2.01
CA TRP A 366 21.11 -14.59 -2.76
C TRP A 366 21.36 -14.64 -4.26
N GLN A 367 20.30 -14.40 -5.02
CA GLN A 367 20.31 -14.34 -6.47
C GLN A 367 20.11 -12.91 -6.93
N TYR A 368 20.91 -12.52 -7.92
CA TYR A 368 20.79 -11.23 -8.58
C TYR A 368 21.20 -11.35 -10.05
N PRO A 369 20.53 -10.68 -11.00
CA PRO A 369 20.95 -10.68 -12.40
C PRO A 369 22.40 -10.16 -12.54
N ILE A 370 23.33 -11.06 -12.87
CA ILE A 370 24.79 -10.79 -12.89
C ILE A 370 25.19 -9.84 -14.05
N THR A 371 24.25 -9.40 -14.88
CA THR A 371 24.51 -8.61 -16.09
C THR A 371 24.99 -7.18 -15.82
N ASN A 372 25.00 -6.70 -14.57
CA ASN A 372 25.30 -5.31 -14.25
C ASN A 372 26.45 -5.19 -13.22
N GLN A 373 27.70 -5.17 -13.68
CA GLN A 373 28.93 -5.07 -12.85
C GLN A 373 29.00 -3.81 -11.94
N LYS A 374 28.03 -2.90 -12.07
CA LYS A 374 27.93 -1.67 -11.27
C LYS A 374 27.09 -1.82 -10.00
N VAL A 375 26.40 -2.95 -9.82
CA VAL A 375 25.56 -3.19 -8.64
C VAL A 375 26.43 -3.65 -7.47
N SER A 376 26.07 -3.20 -6.27
CA SER A 376 26.55 -3.75 -5.01
C SER A 376 25.40 -4.01 -4.05
N PHE A 377 25.67 -4.59 -2.89
CA PHE A 377 24.62 -4.98 -1.94
C PHE A 377 24.87 -4.41 -0.54
N ASN A 378 23.77 -4.06 0.14
CA ASN A 378 23.74 -3.84 1.58
C ASN A 378 23.10 -5.03 2.27
N VAL A 379 23.59 -5.37 3.46
CA VAL A 379 23.01 -6.41 4.31
C VAL A 379 22.48 -5.77 5.57
N TYR A 380 21.24 -6.09 5.88
CA TYR A 380 20.56 -5.68 7.09
C TYR A 380 20.36 -6.87 8.00
N ARG A 381 20.43 -6.60 9.30
CA ARG A 381 20.14 -7.55 10.35
C ARG A 381 19.10 -6.93 11.28
N GLN A 382 17.99 -7.62 11.49
CA GLN A 382 16.90 -7.18 12.35
C GLN A 382 16.74 -8.12 13.54
N ASP A 383 16.61 -7.53 14.73
CA ASP A 383 16.20 -8.25 15.92
C ASP A 383 14.69 -8.54 15.83
N PRO A 384 14.26 -9.81 15.84
CA PRO A 384 12.85 -10.17 15.70
C PRO A 384 11.99 -9.71 16.89
N ILE A 385 12.59 -9.39 18.04
CA ILE A 385 11.92 -8.97 19.27
C ILE A 385 11.67 -7.46 19.25
N THR A 386 12.72 -6.67 19.03
CA THR A 386 12.62 -5.20 19.07
C THR A 386 12.26 -4.59 17.72
N LEU A 387 12.27 -5.40 16.65
CA LEU A 387 12.18 -4.99 15.24
C LEU A 387 13.27 -3.98 14.84
N THR A 388 14.29 -3.80 15.67
CA THR A 388 15.40 -2.89 15.40
C THR A 388 16.25 -3.47 14.29
N GLN A 389 16.32 -2.74 13.19
CA GLN A 389 17.13 -3.09 12.03
C GLN A 389 18.48 -2.35 12.09
N GLN A 390 19.55 -3.09 11.85
CA GLN A 390 20.92 -2.59 11.74
C GLN A 390 21.44 -2.84 10.34
N HIS A 391 22.12 -1.84 9.78
CA HIS A 391 22.91 -1.99 8.56
C HIS A 391 24.28 -2.56 8.93
N ILE A 392 24.59 -3.78 8.51
CA ILE A 392 25.78 -4.51 8.99
C ILE A 392 26.87 -4.68 7.93
N ALA A 393 26.54 -4.51 6.65
CA ALA A 393 27.52 -4.53 5.57
C ALA A 393 27.03 -3.69 4.38
N SER A 394 27.97 -3.08 3.66
CA SER A 394 27.69 -2.23 2.52
C SER A 394 28.63 -2.48 1.35
N ASN A 395 28.18 -2.06 0.16
CA ASN A 395 28.97 -2.08 -1.07
C ASN A 395 29.53 -3.47 -1.46
N LEU A 396 28.87 -4.54 -1.02
CA LEU A 396 29.29 -5.91 -1.33
C LEU A 396 29.17 -6.18 -2.83
N LYS A 397 30.21 -6.77 -3.43
CA LYS A 397 30.24 -7.04 -4.89
C LYS A 397 29.77 -8.43 -5.26
N GLN A 398 29.76 -9.34 -4.31
CA GLN A 398 29.31 -10.72 -4.50
C GLN A 398 27.95 -10.91 -3.83
N PRO A 399 27.09 -11.78 -4.39
CA PRO A 399 25.78 -12.04 -3.82
C PRO A 399 25.84 -13.03 -2.63
N THR A 400 26.82 -12.81 -1.75
CA THR A 400 27.05 -13.59 -0.54
C THR A 400 27.69 -12.71 0.52
N PHE A 401 27.40 -13.01 1.78
CA PHE A 401 27.96 -12.33 2.93
C PHE A 401 28.03 -13.26 4.12
N THR A 402 29.10 -13.17 4.92
CA THR A 402 29.19 -13.85 6.21
C THR A 402 29.15 -12.80 7.32
N ASP A 403 28.12 -12.84 8.15
CA ASP A 403 28.05 -12.07 9.40
C ASP A 403 28.98 -12.75 10.43
N PRO A 404 30.10 -12.12 10.83
CA PRO A 404 31.06 -12.71 11.76
C PRO A 404 30.70 -12.48 13.23
N LYS A 405 29.59 -11.79 13.51
CA LYS A 405 29.14 -11.45 14.85
C LYS A 405 27.62 -11.58 14.95
N PRO A 406 27.03 -12.75 14.64
CA PRO A 406 25.61 -12.95 14.86
C PRO A 406 25.28 -12.76 16.35
N LEU A 407 24.04 -12.41 16.68
CA LEU A 407 23.63 -12.42 18.07
C LEU A 407 23.56 -13.88 18.57
N GLU A 408 23.57 -14.08 19.89
CA GLU A 408 23.43 -15.41 20.53
C GLU A 408 22.02 -16.04 20.34
N ARG A 409 21.15 -15.41 19.56
CA ARG A 409 19.76 -15.79 19.29
C ARG A 409 19.42 -15.56 17.82
N ASN A 410 18.29 -16.08 17.37
CA ASN A 410 17.85 -15.92 15.99
C ASN A 410 17.74 -14.44 15.59
N MET A 411 18.16 -14.19 14.36
CA MET A 411 18.15 -12.88 13.74
C MET A 411 17.58 -13.00 12.34
N ARG A 412 16.93 -11.93 11.89
CA ARG A 412 16.46 -11.82 10.52
C ARG A 412 17.47 -11.06 9.68
N TYR A 413 17.68 -11.53 8.46
CA TYR A 413 18.54 -10.89 7.49
C TYR A 413 17.73 -10.50 6.26
N ALA A 414 18.01 -9.32 5.73
CA ALA A 414 17.50 -8.87 4.45
C ALA A 414 18.62 -8.22 3.65
N VAL A 415 18.50 -8.23 2.33
CA VAL A 415 19.52 -7.71 1.43
C VAL A 415 18.87 -6.79 0.41
N SER A 416 19.48 -5.63 0.17
CA SER A 416 19.09 -4.70 -0.90
C SER A 416 20.22 -4.61 -1.93
N ALA A 417 19.88 -4.14 -3.12
CA ALA A 417 20.83 -3.82 -4.16
C ALA A 417 21.03 -2.30 -4.23
N ILE A 418 22.24 -1.89 -4.63
CA ILE A 418 22.67 -0.50 -4.77
C ILE A 418 23.11 -0.31 -6.21
N LEU A 419 22.61 0.74 -6.87
CA LEU A 419 23.05 1.18 -8.19
C LEU A 419 23.40 2.66 -8.12
N SER A 420 24.68 2.98 -8.24
CA SER A 420 25.18 4.35 -8.06
C SER A 420 24.82 4.91 -6.66
N ASN A 421 23.79 5.74 -6.56
CA ASN A 421 23.32 6.39 -5.34
C ASN A 421 21.88 5.99 -4.97
N THR A 422 21.30 5.01 -5.65
CA THR A 422 19.96 4.50 -5.38
C THR A 422 20.01 3.08 -4.81
N GLU A 423 19.00 2.74 -4.05
CA GLU A 423 18.88 1.47 -3.34
C GLU A 423 17.51 0.83 -3.66
N SER A 424 17.47 -0.48 -3.87
CA SER A 424 16.20 -1.18 -4.03
C SER A 424 15.52 -1.38 -2.68
N ILE A 425 14.22 -1.69 -2.70
CA ILE A 425 13.59 -2.28 -1.52
C ILE A 425 14.37 -3.53 -1.10
N ALA A 426 14.47 -3.75 0.22
CA ALA A 426 15.12 -4.94 0.74
C ALA A 426 14.35 -6.21 0.33
N SER A 427 15.06 -7.33 0.22
CA SER A 427 14.45 -8.65 0.05
C SER A 427 13.53 -9.00 1.22
N ASP A 428 12.72 -10.04 1.04
CA ASP A 428 12.10 -10.72 2.17
C ASP A 428 13.17 -11.15 3.19
N PHE A 429 12.76 -11.20 4.45
CA PHE A 429 13.65 -11.63 5.53
C PHE A 429 13.87 -13.13 5.51
N VAL A 430 15.09 -13.56 5.83
CA VAL A 430 15.42 -14.94 6.20
C VAL A 430 15.92 -14.99 7.64
N ASP A 431 15.49 -16.00 8.40
CA ASP A 431 15.93 -16.23 9.77
C ASP A 431 17.24 -17.03 9.82
N SER A 432 18.18 -16.66 10.72
CA SER A 432 19.41 -17.43 10.94
C SER A 432 19.16 -18.83 11.48
N GLY A 433 18.03 -19.05 12.14
CA GLY A 433 17.71 -20.33 12.79
C GLY A 433 18.56 -20.63 14.02
N ILE A 434 19.31 -19.64 14.55
CA ILE A 434 20.08 -19.79 15.79
C ILE A 434 19.10 -19.89 16.96
N SER A 435 18.91 -21.10 17.50
CA SER A 435 18.06 -21.31 18.67
C SER A 435 18.86 -21.22 19.98
N THR A 436 18.31 -20.56 20.99
CA THR A 436 18.85 -20.60 22.34
C THR A 436 18.61 -21.96 22.99
N ILE A 437 19.61 -22.51 23.68
CA ILE A 437 19.48 -23.74 24.48
C ILE A 437 19.15 -23.34 25.93
N HIS A 438 17.96 -23.67 26.40
CA HIS A 438 17.52 -23.38 27.76
C HIS A 438 17.91 -24.50 28.72
N GLN A 439 18.75 -24.19 29.71
CA GLN A 439 19.14 -25.13 30.76
C GLN A 439 18.00 -25.27 31.77
N LEU A 440 17.45 -26.47 31.95
CA LEU A 440 16.37 -26.68 32.91
C LEU A 440 16.92 -26.91 34.33
N PRO A 441 16.21 -26.45 35.39
CA PRO A 441 14.95 -25.70 35.35
C PRO A 441 15.12 -24.23 34.91
N ALA A 442 14.14 -23.70 34.18
CA ALA A 442 14.18 -22.33 33.67
C ALA A 442 12.78 -21.71 33.54
N LYS A 443 12.74 -20.37 33.64
CA LYS A 443 11.68 -19.56 33.03
C LYS A 443 12.11 -19.23 31.60
N ILE A 444 11.27 -19.53 30.64
CA ILE A 444 11.47 -19.26 29.22
C ILE A 444 10.42 -18.22 28.82
N GLU A 445 10.87 -17.00 28.56
CA GLU A 445 10.00 -15.90 28.11
C GLU A 445 9.56 -16.13 26.65
N GLY A 446 8.44 -15.53 26.27
CA GLY A 446 7.80 -15.66 24.96
C GLY A 446 8.65 -15.12 23.82
N GLU A 447 9.58 -14.20 24.10
CA GLU A 447 10.61 -13.78 23.14
C GLU A 447 11.54 -14.90 22.67
N ALA A 448 11.73 -15.95 23.49
CA ALA A 448 12.49 -17.13 23.08
C ALA A 448 11.75 -17.90 21.98
N PHE A 449 10.42 -17.79 21.89
CA PHE A 449 9.71 -18.28 20.72
C PHE A 449 10.07 -17.46 19.48
N SER A 450 10.17 -16.13 19.56
CA SER A 450 10.67 -15.29 18.46
C SER A 450 12.10 -15.66 18.00
N SER A 451 12.81 -16.48 18.80
CA SER A 451 14.12 -17.03 18.44
C SER A 451 14.07 -18.30 17.56
N ALA A 452 12.90 -18.81 17.19
CA ALA A 452 12.78 -19.91 16.24
C ALA A 452 12.54 -19.40 14.79
N PRO A 453 12.95 -20.17 13.77
CA PRO A 453 12.84 -19.73 12.37
C PRO A 453 11.38 -19.60 11.93
N ASN A 454 11.12 -18.63 11.05
CA ASN A 454 9.84 -18.31 10.40
C ASN A 454 8.72 -17.85 11.34
N ILE A 455 9.07 -17.22 12.45
CA ILE A 455 8.09 -16.70 13.40
C ILE A 455 7.85 -15.24 13.14
N GLN A 456 6.60 -14.84 12.93
CA GLN A 456 6.21 -13.43 12.92
C GLN A 456 5.85 -12.98 14.34
N VAL A 457 6.50 -11.90 14.77
CA VAL A 457 6.15 -11.22 16.02
C VAL A 457 5.19 -10.09 15.62
N SER A 458 3.94 -10.21 16.03
CA SER A 458 2.97 -9.12 15.91
C SER A 458 2.42 -8.84 17.31
N LEU A 459 2.08 -7.60 17.61
CA LEU A 459 1.66 -7.13 18.94
C LEU A 459 2.78 -7.21 19.99
N SER A 460 3.46 -6.08 20.20
CA SER A 460 4.09 -5.77 21.49
C SER A 460 3.12 -4.89 22.28
N GLY A 461 2.39 -5.52 23.20
CA GLY A 461 1.65 -4.82 24.25
C GLY A 461 2.48 -4.76 25.54
N TRP A 462 2.06 -3.89 26.46
CA TRP A 462 2.58 -3.84 27.83
C TRP A 462 1.46 -4.25 28.79
N GLU A 463 1.71 -5.18 29.71
CA GLU A 463 0.89 -5.32 30.93
C GLU A 463 1.41 -4.33 32.01
N GLU A 464 0.62 -4.08 33.06
CA GLU A 464 1.10 -3.29 34.21
C GLU A 464 2.31 -3.99 34.85
N LYS A 465 3.39 -3.22 35.08
CA LYS A 465 4.73 -3.64 35.57
C LYS A 465 5.70 -4.21 34.51
N ASP A 466 5.93 -3.48 33.42
CA ASP A 466 7.08 -3.66 32.51
C ASP A 466 7.26 -5.05 31.84
N ASP A 467 6.30 -5.96 31.97
CA ASP A 467 6.32 -7.26 31.28
C ASP A 467 5.89 -7.08 29.82
N ARG A 468 6.81 -7.37 28.90
CA ARG A 468 6.55 -7.35 27.46
C ARG A 468 5.73 -8.57 27.08
N VAL A 469 4.59 -8.32 26.44
CA VAL A 469 3.73 -9.38 25.94
C VAL A 469 4.06 -9.66 24.49
N PHE A 470 4.47 -10.89 24.19
CA PHE A 470 4.70 -11.36 22.82
C PHE A 470 3.51 -12.18 22.33
N ALA A 471 2.83 -11.75 21.26
CA ALA A 471 1.93 -12.64 20.52
C ALA A 471 2.74 -13.39 19.45
N ALA A 472 3.06 -14.61 19.84
CA ALA A 472 3.73 -15.63 19.06
C ALA A 472 2.83 -16.19 17.94
N LEU A 473 2.81 -15.57 16.75
CA LEU A 473 2.03 -16.09 15.61
C LEU A 473 2.90 -17.02 14.75
N SER A 474 3.08 -18.28 15.14
CA SER A 474 3.26 -19.32 14.11
C SER A 474 1.88 -19.83 13.69
N LYS A 475 1.84 -20.57 12.57
CA LYS A 475 0.60 -21.17 12.10
C LYS A 475 -0.10 -21.97 13.21
N HIS A 476 0.61 -22.77 14.03
CA HIS A 476 0.02 -23.57 15.13
C HIS A 476 0.99 -24.03 16.26
N SER A 477 2.30 -23.72 16.23
CA SER A 477 3.28 -24.34 17.15
C SER A 477 4.51 -23.51 17.53
N ALA A 478 4.96 -23.64 18.78
CA ALA A 478 6.19 -23.11 19.35
C ALA A 478 7.21 -24.22 19.59
N HIS A 479 8.50 -23.95 19.35
CA HIS A 479 9.60 -24.91 19.52
C HIS A 479 10.71 -24.29 20.37
N TYR A 480 11.19 -25.05 21.35
CA TYR A 480 12.27 -24.66 22.26
C TYR A 480 13.31 -25.76 22.33
N THR A 481 14.57 -25.37 22.27
CA THR A 481 15.68 -26.30 22.53
C THR A 481 15.98 -26.25 24.03
N VAL A 482 15.77 -27.35 24.74
CA VAL A 482 16.00 -27.45 26.18
C VAL A 482 17.10 -28.46 26.47
N ASN A 483 17.93 -28.21 27.47
CA ASN A 483 18.86 -29.19 28.02
C ASN A 483 18.39 -29.61 29.41
N VAL A 484 18.11 -30.90 29.55
CA VAL A 484 17.58 -31.53 30.76
C VAL A 484 18.74 -32.17 31.52
N PRO A 485 19.12 -31.68 32.71
CA PRO A 485 20.29 -32.19 33.43
C PRO A 485 20.08 -33.60 34.00
N THR A 486 18.84 -33.95 34.37
CA THR A 486 18.47 -35.20 35.05
C THR A 486 17.13 -35.70 34.53
N SER A 487 17.03 -36.99 34.20
CA SER A 487 15.74 -37.60 33.85
C SER A 487 14.80 -37.54 35.05
N ASN A 488 13.71 -36.78 34.95
CA ASN A 488 12.75 -36.63 36.03
C ASN A 488 11.40 -36.13 35.50
N MET A 489 10.39 -36.18 36.37
CA MET A 489 9.17 -35.39 36.21
C MET A 489 9.47 -33.92 36.51
N TYR A 490 9.03 -33.04 35.62
CA TYR A 490 9.11 -31.58 35.78
C TYR A 490 7.70 -31.01 35.85
N LYS A 491 7.53 -29.96 36.65
CA LYS A 491 6.33 -29.13 36.67
C LYS A 491 6.48 -28.00 35.66
N LEU A 492 5.54 -27.93 34.72
CA LEU A 492 5.41 -26.87 33.74
C LEU A 492 4.25 -25.94 34.13
N GLN A 493 4.52 -24.64 34.09
CA GLN A 493 3.52 -23.57 34.16
C GLN A 493 3.56 -22.78 32.86
N ALA A 494 2.42 -22.36 32.34
CA ALA A 494 2.28 -21.67 31.07
C ALA A 494 1.43 -20.42 31.19
N ARG A 495 1.93 -19.26 30.79
CA ARG A 495 1.13 -18.03 30.69
C ARG A 495 0.71 -17.80 29.25
N VAL A 496 -0.56 -18.01 28.94
CA VAL A 496 -1.12 -18.01 27.58
C VAL A 496 -2.35 -17.10 27.46
N PHE A 497 -2.61 -16.55 26.28
CA PHE A 497 -3.79 -15.73 26.03
C PHE A 497 -4.97 -16.60 25.61
N HIS A 498 -6.06 -16.53 26.38
CA HIS A 498 -7.31 -17.16 26.00
C HIS A 498 -8.11 -16.22 25.09
N PRO A 499 -8.55 -16.64 23.89
CA PRO A 499 -9.26 -15.76 22.96
C PRO A 499 -10.75 -15.60 23.26
N GLY A 500 -11.27 -16.26 24.31
CA GLY A 500 -12.70 -16.27 24.67
C GLY A 500 -13.45 -17.52 24.19
N SER A 501 -12.77 -18.47 23.55
CA SER A 501 -13.30 -19.80 23.23
C SER A 501 -12.33 -20.87 23.72
N THR A 502 -12.85 -21.99 24.22
CA THR A 502 -12.04 -23.09 24.75
C THR A 502 -10.99 -23.55 23.74
N GLN A 503 -9.75 -23.69 24.19
CA GLN A 503 -8.65 -24.18 23.39
C GLN A 503 -7.93 -25.34 24.07
N HIS A 504 -7.39 -26.26 23.26
CA HIS A 504 -6.46 -27.27 23.72
C HIS A 504 -5.03 -26.92 23.31
N LEU A 505 -4.12 -27.03 24.27
CA LEU A 505 -2.67 -26.95 24.08
C LEU A 505 -2.07 -28.35 24.18
N GLU A 506 -1.14 -28.66 23.29
CA GLU A 506 -0.42 -29.92 23.31
C GLU A 506 1.08 -29.67 23.52
N PHE A 507 1.69 -30.41 24.45
CA PHE A 507 3.11 -30.33 24.76
C PHE A 507 3.82 -31.57 24.22
N TRP A 508 4.86 -31.39 23.44
CA TRP A 508 5.54 -32.44 22.69
C TRP A 508 7.05 -32.43 22.97
N LEU A 509 7.69 -33.60 22.99
CA LEU A 509 9.14 -33.78 23.01
C LEU A 509 9.56 -34.48 21.72
N GLY A 510 10.11 -33.72 20.75
CA GLY A 510 10.21 -34.19 19.37
C GLY A 510 8.83 -34.64 18.86
N ASP A 511 8.71 -35.90 18.48
CA ASP A 511 7.45 -36.49 17.99
C ASP A 511 6.59 -37.16 19.09
N LYS A 512 7.01 -37.12 20.36
CA LYS A 512 6.27 -37.71 21.48
C LYS A 512 5.35 -36.67 22.13
N LEU A 513 4.04 -36.89 22.11
CA LEU A 513 3.10 -36.12 22.93
C LEU A 513 3.35 -36.41 24.41
N LEU A 514 3.67 -35.39 25.19
CA LEU A 514 3.88 -35.48 26.63
C LEU A 514 2.55 -35.36 27.37
N THR A 515 1.78 -34.30 27.07
CA THR A 515 0.52 -34.00 27.75
C THR A 515 -0.31 -32.98 26.97
N LYS A 516 -1.57 -32.80 27.37
CA LYS A 516 -2.48 -31.77 26.88
C LYS A 516 -2.97 -30.92 28.03
N ALA A 517 -3.20 -29.64 27.76
CA ALA A 517 -3.85 -28.73 28.68
C ALA A 517 -5.06 -28.08 28.01
N GLU A 518 -6.11 -27.87 28.79
CA GLU A 518 -7.30 -27.16 28.34
C GLU A 518 -7.29 -25.74 28.88
N LEU A 519 -7.60 -24.77 28.02
CA LEU A 519 -7.71 -23.36 28.35
C LEU A 519 -9.18 -22.97 28.19
N THR A 520 -9.82 -22.55 29.28
CA THR A 520 -11.24 -22.14 29.33
C THR A 520 -11.38 -20.79 30.02
N GLY A 521 -12.53 -20.14 29.88
CA GLY A 521 -12.86 -18.93 30.64
C GLY A 521 -12.96 -17.67 29.77
N GLU A 522 -12.70 -16.51 30.36
CA GLU A 522 -12.85 -15.22 29.64
C GLU A 522 -11.68 -14.93 28.72
N ARG A 523 -11.87 -13.99 27.78
CA ARG A 523 -10.82 -13.55 26.85
C ARG A 523 -9.77 -12.72 27.58
N SER A 524 -8.72 -13.35 28.08
CA SER A 524 -7.66 -12.71 28.85
C SER A 524 -6.39 -13.56 28.92
N TRP A 525 -5.30 -12.99 29.43
CA TRP A 525 -4.11 -13.75 29.79
C TRP A 525 -4.39 -14.63 31.01
N GLN A 526 -4.11 -15.93 30.88
CA GLN A 526 -4.32 -16.94 31.90
C GLN A 526 -3.05 -17.75 32.16
N THR A 527 -2.90 -18.24 33.39
CA THR A 527 -1.79 -19.12 33.75
C THR A 527 -2.34 -20.53 33.91
N ILE A 528 -1.87 -21.45 33.07
CA ILE A 528 -2.10 -22.87 33.26
C ILE A 528 -1.00 -23.39 34.19
N ASP A 529 -1.44 -23.99 35.29
CA ASP A 529 -0.59 -24.55 36.32
C ASP A 529 -0.74 -26.07 36.36
N ASN A 530 0.10 -26.75 37.14
CA ASN A 530 0.03 -28.20 37.39
C ASN A 530 0.11 -29.08 36.13
N ILE A 531 0.85 -28.65 35.11
CA ILE A 531 1.20 -29.50 33.97
C ILE A 531 2.43 -30.30 34.37
N PHE A 532 2.37 -31.62 34.26
CA PHE A 532 3.49 -32.50 34.60
C PHE A 532 4.01 -33.18 33.34
N ILE A 533 5.31 -33.04 33.09
CA ILE A 533 5.98 -33.58 31.90
C ILE A 533 7.18 -34.44 32.31
N ASP A 534 7.27 -35.63 31.73
CA ASP A 534 8.42 -36.52 31.89
C ASP A 534 9.50 -36.15 30.87
N LEU A 535 10.64 -35.68 31.36
CA LEU A 535 11.75 -35.26 30.52
C LEU A 535 12.98 -36.16 30.77
N PRO A 536 13.44 -36.90 29.76
CA PRO A 536 14.70 -37.63 29.85
C PRO A 536 15.90 -36.67 29.88
N LYS A 537 17.01 -37.10 30.47
CA LYS A 537 18.28 -36.38 30.45
C LYS A 537 18.78 -36.22 29.02
N GLY A 538 19.19 -35.01 28.67
CA GLY A 538 19.77 -34.69 27.38
C GLY A 538 19.20 -33.41 26.78
N GLN A 539 19.62 -33.12 25.54
CA GLN A 539 19.08 -32.01 24.76
C GLN A 539 17.86 -32.47 23.97
N HIS A 540 16.77 -31.72 24.07
CA HIS A 540 15.51 -32.06 23.43
C HIS A 540 14.84 -30.84 22.81
N GLN A 541 14.02 -31.08 21.79
CA GLN A 541 13.10 -30.08 21.27
C GLN A 541 11.75 -30.22 22.00
N LEU A 542 11.44 -29.26 22.87
CA LEU A 542 10.13 -29.12 23.49
C LEU A 542 9.26 -28.26 22.60
N SER A 543 8.07 -28.74 22.23
CA SER A 543 7.15 -27.98 21.39
C SER A 543 5.80 -27.81 22.05
N VAL A 544 5.16 -26.65 21.85
CA VAL A 544 3.80 -26.37 22.30
C VAL A 544 2.93 -26.05 21.10
N LYS A 545 1.82 -26.78 20.92
CA LYS A 545 0.93 -26.64 19.77
C LYS A 545 -0.45 -26.19 20.23
N GLY A 546 -0.98 -25.16 19.57
CA GLY A 546 -2.35 -24.69 19.76
C GLY A 546 -3.29 -25.34 18.73
N GLN A 547 -4.54 -25.59 19.13
CA GLN A 547 -5.57 -26.12 18.23
C GLN A 547 -5.98 -25.14 17.12
N ALA A 548 -5.89 -23.84 17.38
CA ALA A 548 -6.19 -22.78 16.42
C ALA A 548 -4.92 -21.94 16.15
N PRO A 549 -4.82 -21.32 14.97
CA PRO A 549 -3.75 -20.36 14.69
C PRO A 549 -3.82 -19.18 15.66
N LEU A 550 -2.69 -18.49 15.84
CA LEU A 550 -2.56 -17.28 16.67
C LEU A 550 -2.57 -17.52 18.20
N MET A 551 -2.07 -18.67 18.66
CA MET A 551 -1.81 -18.91 20.08
C MET A 551 -0.78 -17.91 20.63
N ALA A 552 -1.18 -17.03 21.53
CA ALA A 552 -0.24 -16.11 22.19
C ALA A 552 0.25 -16.70 23.51
N LEU A 553 1.57 -16.72 23.67
CA LEU A 553 2.27 -17.26 24.83
C LEU A 553 3.22 -16.19 25.36
N ASN A 554 3.08 -15.89 26.65
CA ASN A 554 3.94 -14.94 27.33
C ASN A 554 5.16 -15.62 27.94
N TRP A 555 5.02 -16.73 28.65
CA TRP A 555 6.17 -17.48 29.20
C TRP A 555 5.80 -18.89 29.60
N PHE A 556 6.83 -19.74 29.79
CA PHE A 556 6.72 -20.99 30.55
C PHE A 556 7.72 -21.03 31.70
N ILE A 557 7.34 -21.64 32.81
CA ILE A 557 8.27 -22.01 33.89
C ILE A 557 8.33 -23.53 33.92
N ILE A 558 9.53 -24.09 33.77
CA ILE A 558 9.77 -25.53 33.93
C ILE A 558 10.67 -25.70 35.15
N SER A 559 10.09 -26.30 36.19
CA SER A 559 10.71 -26.45 37.52
C SER A 559 10.81 -27.94 37.87
N THR A 560 11.78 -28.29 38.71
CA THR A 560 11.77 -29.60 39.35
C THR A 560 10.59 -29.70 40.31
N LEU A 561 10.06 -30.91 40.49
CA LEU A 561 9.01 -31.19 41.47
C LEU A 561 9.39 -30.84 42.91
#